data_AF-A0A661YYG4-F1
#
_entry.id   AF-A0A661YYG4-F1
#
_cell.length_a   1.000
_cell.length_b   1.000
_cell.length_c   1.000
_cell.angle_alpha   90.00
_cell.angle_beta   90.00
_cell.angle_gamma   90.00
#
_symmetry.space_group_name_H-M   'P 1'
#
loop_
_entity.id
_entity.type
_entity.pdbx_description
1 polymer ?
#
loop_
_entity_poly.entity_id
_entity_poly.type
_entity_poly.pdbx_seq_one_letter_code
_entity_poly.pdbx_strand_id
1 'polypeptide(L)' 'MIEEFEYHNEKDVFLSYKYKYDEFTNVTEHICYNSNGGVFYRNTIKYSEFDNENNWLKKVEYHKNIPAEISIRIIEYYN' A
#
# COMPACT_ATOMS: atom_id res chain seq x y z
N MET A 1 5.14 -2.84 10.59
CA MET A 1 5.76 -1.95 9.58
C MET A 1 6.82 -2.78 8.87
N ILE A 2 6.78 -2.81 7.55
CA ILE A 2 7.79 -3.49 6.72
C ILE A 2 8.52 -2.43 5.89
N GLU A 3 9.81 -2.63 5.67
CA GLU A 3 10.64 -1.76 4.83
C GLU A 3 11.25 -2.59 3.69
N GLU A 4 11.24 -2.02 2.49
CA GLU A 4 11.85 -2.60 1.29
C GLU A 4 12.84 -1.60 0.68
N PHE A 5 13.92 -2.11 0.08
CA PHE A 5 14.99 -1.28 -0.49
C PHE A 5 15.29 -1.76 -1.90
N GLU A 6 15.28 -0.83 -2.84
CA GLU A 6 15.67 -1.03 -4.23
C GLU A 6 17.03 -0.39 -4.45
N TYR A 7 17.98 -1.16 -5.00
CA TYR A 7 19.37 -0.76 -5.12
C TYR A 7 19.74 -0.61 -6.59
N HIS A 8 20.47 0.45 -6.95
CA HIS A 8 21.10 0.55 -8.26
C HIS A 8 22.28 -0.44 -8.39
N ASN A 9 22.95 -0.69 -7.27
CA ASN A 9 24.08 -1.58 -7.06
C ASN A 9 24.23 -1.81 -5.54
N GLU A 10 25.00 -2.84 -5.12
CA GLU A 10 25.00 -3.42 -3.76
C GLU A 10 25.06 -2.44 -2.57
N LYS A 11 25.48 -1.19 -2.78
CA LYS A 11 25.65 -0.19 -1.71
C LYS A 11 24.86 1.11 -1.94
N ASP A 12 24.18 1.26 -3.06
CA ASP A 12 23.48 2.50 -3.42
C ASP A 12 21.97 2.25 -3.51
N VAL A 13 21.25 2.66 -2.46
CA VAL A 13 19.79 2.58 -2.40
C VAL A 13 19.23 3.64 -3.35
N PHE A 14 18.59 3.19 -4.41
CA PHE A 14 17.89 4.04 -5.36
C PHE A 14 16.54 4.51 -4.79
N LEU A 15 15.78 3.58 -4.22
CA LEU A 15 14.49 3.83 -3.59
C LEU A 15 14.34 3.01 -2.31
N SER A 16 13.64 3.57 -1.32
CA SER A 16 13.19 2.79 -0.16
C SER A 16 11.70 2.95 0.02
N TYR A 17 11.06 1.89 0.51
CA TYR A 17 9.62 1.82 0.68
C TYR A 17 9.30 1.47 2.12
N LYS A 18 8.29 2.10 2.69
CA LYS A 18 7.76 1.76 4.02
C LYS A 18 6.29 1.48 3.91
N TYR A 19 5.86 0.37 4.51
CA TYR A 19 4.47 -0.08 4.50
C TYR A 19 3.91 -0.21 5.91
N LYS A 20 2.69 0.30 6.09
CA LYS A 20 1.85 0.05 7.27
C LYS A 20 0.70 -0.85 6.89
N TYR A 21 0.29 -1.70 7.82
CA TYR A 21 -0.74 -2.68 7.63
C TYR A 21 -1.81 -2.54 8.71
N ASP A 22 -3.05 -2.88 8.37
CA ASP A 22 -4.12 -3.08 9.34
C ASP A 22 -4.02 -4.48 10.01
N GLU A 23 -4.97 -4.79 10.88
CA GLU A 23 -5.08 -6.06 11.60
C GLU A 23 -5.41 -7.26 10.68
N PHE A 24 -5.93 -6.99 9.47
CA PHE A 24 -6.22 -7.98 8.44
C PHE A 24 -5.08 -8.10 7.42
N THR A 25 -3.90 -7.55 7.72
CA THR A 25 -2.70 -7.57 6.86
C THR A 25 -2.84 -6.81 5.54
N ASN A 26 -3.81 -5.90 5.42
CA ASN A 26 -3.94 -5.02 4.28
C ASN A 26 -3.07 -3.77 4.42
N VAL A 27 -2.46 -3.30 3.33
CA VAL A 27 -1.65 -2.07 3.33
C VAL A 27 -2.54 -0.84 3.55
N THR A 28 -2.28 -0.05 4.59
CA THR A 28 -3.02 1.19 4.91
C THR A 28 -2.26 2.47 4.54
N GLU A 29 -0.93 2.40 4.48
CA GLU A 29 -0.07 3.48 4.01
C GLU A 29 1.16 2.87 3.34
N HIS A 30 1.59 3.46 2.23
CA HIS A 30 2.92 3.21 1.69
C HIS A 30 3.60 4.50 1.28
N ILE A 31 4.89 4.59 1.61
CA ILE A 31 5.72 5.77 1.35
C ILE A 31 6.95 5.31 0.60
N CYS A 32 7.24 5.95 -0.52
CA CYS A 32 8.49 5.79 -1.24
C CYS A 32 9.39 7.00 -0.99
N TYR A 33 10.65 6.74 -0.70
CA TYR A 33 11.69 7.72 -0.50
C TYR A 33 12.74 7.59 -1.61
N ASN A 34 13.22 8.73 -2.11
CA ASN A 34 14.38 8.77 -2.99
C ASN A 34 15.68 8.53 -2.20
N SER A 35 16.78 8.34 -2.92
CA SER A 35 18.12 8.11 -2.36
C SER A 35 18.60 9.18 -1.36
N ASN A 36 18.07 10.41 -1.42
CA ASN A 36 18.38 11.49 -0.49
C ASN A 36 17.48 11.50 0.76
N GLY A 37 16.61 10.51 0.93
CA GLY A 37 15.64 10.42 2.02
C GLY A 37 14.42 11.32 1.86
N GLY A 38 14.27 12.01 0.72
CA GLY A 38 13.10 12.80 0.39
C GLY A 38 11.91 11.93 0.01
N VAL A 39 10.69 12.29 0.44
CA VAL A 39 9.47 11.58 0.05
C VAL A 39 9.23 11.77 -1.45
N PHE A 40 9.34 10.70 -2.22
CA PHE A 40 9.04 10.68 -3.64
C PHE A 40 7.51 10.62 -3.86
N TYR A 41 6.83 9.70 -3.17
CA TYR A 41 5.37 9.69 -3.06
C TYR A 41 4.88 9.05 -1.77
N ARG A 42 3.63 9.34 -1.41
CA ARG A 42 2.92 8.77 -0.27
C ARG A 42 1.47 8.56 -0.65
N ASN A 43 1.02 7.33 -0.43
CA ASN A 43 -0.38 6.96 -0.61
C ASN A 43 -0.94 6.39 0.68
N THR A 44 -2.22 6.67 0.92
CA THR A 44 -3.00 6.03 2.00
C THR A 44 -4.17 5.28 1.38
N ILE A 45 -4.52 4.15 1.99
CA ILE A 45 -5.57 3.27 1.49
C ILE A 45 -6.60 3.10 2.60
N LYS A 46 -7.87 3.27 2.26
CA LYS A 46 -9.00 3.01 3.17
C LYS A 46 -9.84 1.89 2.62
N TYR A 47 -10.11 0.90 3.46
CA TYR A 47 -11.00 -0.22 3.19
C TYR A 47 -12.35 0.06 3.84
N SER A 48 -13.46 -0.21 3.14
CA SER A 48 -14.80 0.14 3.62
C SER A 48 -15.81 -1.00 3.60
N GLU A 49 -15.55 -2.05 2.82
CA GLU A 49 -16.46 -3.19 2.67
C GLU A 49 -15.61 -4.47 2.64
N PHE A 50 -16.09 -5.52 3.30
CA PHE A 50 -15.40 -6.82 3.46
C PHE A 50 -16.41 -7.96 3.33
N ASP A 51 -15.94 -9.14 2.92
CA ASP A 51 -16.74 -10.37 2.95
C ASP A 51 -16.66 -11.08 4.32
N ASN A 52 -17.32 -12.24 4.42
CA ASN A 52 -17.37 -13.02 5.67
C ASN A 52 -16.02 -13.65 6.06
N GLU A 53 -15.06 -13.72 5.14
CA GLU A 53 -13.70 -14.23 5.37
C GLU A 53 -12.69 -13.10 5.59
N ASN A 54 -13.17 -11.87 5.82
CA ASN A 54 -12.39 -10.64 6.00
C ASN A 54 -11.55 -10.21 4.79
N ASN A 55 -11.89 -10.66 3.58
CA ASN A 55 -11.29 -10.08 2.37
C ASN A 55 -11.98 -8.76 2.07
N TRP A 56 -11.19 -7.73 1.76
CA TRP A 56 -11.77 -6.47 1.35
C TRP A 56 -12.48 -6.60 0.00
N LEU A 57 -13.68 -6.01 -0.07
CA LEU A 57 -14.51 -5.88 -1.25
C LEU A 57 -14.41 -4.49 -1.86
N LYS A 58 -14.04 -3.48 -1.06
CA LYS A 58 -13.86 -2.11 -1.55
C LYS A 58 -12.75 -1.37 -0.84
N LYS A 59 -11.90 -0.72 -1.63
CA LYS A 59 -10.89 0.21 -1.16
C LYS A 59 -10.89 1.52 -1.93
N VAL A 60 -10.41 2.58 -1.29
CA VAL A 60 -10.11 3.87 -1.89
C VAL A 60 -8.65 4.21 -1.61
N GLU A 61 -7.88 4.48 -2.66
CA GLU A 61 -6.51 4.95 -2.56
C GLU A 61 -6.46 6.47 -2.70
N TYR A 62 -5.65 7.10 -1.85
CA TYR A 62 -5.49 8.54 -1.77
C TYR A 62 -4.05 8.92 -2.08
N HIS A 63 -3.85 9.77 -3.08
CA HIS A 63 -2.56 10.38 -3.36
C HIS A 63 -2.51 11.74 -2.68
N LYS A 64 -1.61 11.93 -1.72
CA LYS A 64 -1.55 13.17 -0.91
C LYS A 64 -2.90 13.56 -0.29
N ASN A 65 -3.63 12.58 0.23
CA ASN A 65 -4.98 12.72 0.82
C ASN A 65 -6.10 13.09 -0.16
N ILE A 66 -5.85 13.11 -1.47
CA ILE A 66 -6.87 13.28 -2.50
C ILE A 66 -7.26 11.89 -3.01
N PRO A 67 -8.55 11.51 -3.02
CA PRO A 67 -8.99 10.25 -3.60
C PRO A 67 -8.51 10.16 -5.06
N ALA A 68 -7.76 9.12 -5.38
CA ALA A 68 -7.16 8.91 -6.70
C ALA A 68 -7.76 7.70 -7.40
N GLU A 69 -8.03 6.62 -6.66
CA GLU A 69 -8.55 5.38 -7.20
C GLU A 69 -9.58 4.75 -6.25
N ILE A 70 -10.60 4.11 -6.82
CA ILE A 70 -11.53 3.24 -6.10
C ILE A 70 -11.44 1.86 -6.76
N SER A 71 -11.20 0.82 -5.96
CA SER A 71 -11.21 -0.58 -6.44
C SER A 71 -12.32 -1.36 -5.73
N ILE A 72 -13.08 -2.14 -6.49
CA ILE A 72 -14.16 -3.01 -6.00
C ILE A 72 -13.85 -4.45 -6.45
N ARG A 73 -14.07 -5.43 -5.57
CA ARG A 73 -13.88 -6.86 -5.84
C ARG A 73 -15.19 -7.62 -5.71
N ILE A 74 -15.33 -8.65 -6.56
CA ILE A 74 -16.29 -9.74 -6.40
C ILE A 74 -15.43 -10.98 -6.19
N ILE A 75 -15.64 -11.71 -5.10
CA ILE A 75 -14.83 -12.87 -4.71
C ILE A 75 -15.70 -14.11 -4.80
N GLU A 76 -15.23 -15.10 -5.54
CA GLU A 76 -15.88 -16.40 -5.71
C GLU A 76 -15.00 -17.48 -5.11
N TYR A 77 -15.61 -18.39 -4.34
CA TYR A 77 -14.94 -19.49 -3.68
C TYR A 77 -15.22 -20.79 -4.42
N TYR A 78 -14.17 -21.58 -4.63
CA TYR A 78 -14.22 -22.86 -5.31
C TYR A 78 -13.80 -23.96 -4.32
N ASN A 79 -14.55 -25.07 -4.33
CA ASN A 79 -14.30 -26.27 -3.52
C ASN A 79 -13.51 -27.32 -4.29
#